data_AF-A0A1I5DKQ9-F1
#
_entry.id   AF-A0A1I5DKQ9-F1
#
_cell.length_a   1.000
_cell.length_b   1.000
_cell.length_c   1.000
_cell.angle_alpha   90.00
_cell.angle_beta   90.00
_cell.angle_gamma   90.00
#
_symmetry.space_group_name_H-M   'P 1'
#
loop_
_entity.id
_entity.type
_entity.pdbx_description
1 polymer ?
#
loop_
_entity_poly.entity_id
_entity_poly.type
_entity_poly.pdbx_seq_one_letter_code
_entity_poly.pdbx_strand_id
1 'polypeptide(L)'
;MTRTARARDLARRVAAVLLALLGCALAGVLLAGPAGAAPTAPTAPTPPAVPAVDGGVDISVGSGSPSTSITLILAVTVLSVAPSVLLLTTSFTKIAIVLSLTRNALGLQQSPPNSVLTGIALFLTLFVMGPVFSDVNEVAVQPYMDGAITVSQAYDAGVVPLREFLLSNTRDDELELMVGLSGEEQPEDAASVSMTTLVPAFVLSELKSAFIIGIVVFIPFLVLDMLVSAALMAMGMMMVPPSVVSLPFKLLLFVVVDGWALITTALVGSYT
;
A
#
# COMPACT_ATOMS: atom_id res chain seq x y z
N MET A 1 -35.12 -18.62 2.52
CA MET A 1 -34.40 -19.37 1.46
C MET A 1 -33.88 -18.47 0.31
N THR A 2 -33.53 -17.19 0.52
CA THR A 2 -33.36 -16.23 -0.59
C THR A 2 -32.03 -15.45 -0.67
N ARG A 3 -31.06 -15.64 0.26
CA ARG A 3 -29.76 -14.92 0.22
C ARG A 3 -28.66 -15.60 -0.59
N THR A 4 -28.67 -16.93 -0.69
CA THR A 4 -27.60 -17.71 -1.34
C THR A 4 -27.65 -17.67 -2.88
N ALA A 5 -28.82 -17.42 -3.47
CA ALA A 5 -28.97 -17.33 -4.92
C ALA A 5 -28.38 -16.02 -5.49
N ARG A 6 -28.60 -14.88 -4.82
CA ARG A 6 -28.06 -13.58 -5.27
C ARG A 6 -26.54 -13.50 -5.22
N ALA A 7 -25.91 -14.13 -4.22
CA ALA A 7 -24.45 -14.19 -4.12
C ALA A 7 -23.81 -14.99 -5.27
N ARG A 8 -24.44 -16.10 -5.69
CA ARG A 8 -24.00 -16.88 -6.85
C ARG A 8 -24.16 -16.13 -8.17
N ASP A 9 -25.21 -15.32 -8.32
CA ASP A 9 -25.39 -14.51 -9.53
C ASP A 9 -24.41 -13.33 -9.59
N LEU A 10 -24.08 -12.71 -8.46
CA LEU A 10 -23.08 -11.64 -8.42
C LEU A 10 -21.68 -12.18 -8.72
N ALA A 11 -21.31 -13.33 -8.15
CA ALA A 11 -20.04 -14.01 -8.45
C ALA A 11 -19.94 -14.42 -9.93
N ARG A 12 -21.04 -14.89 -10.55
CA ARG A 12 -21.07 -15.19 -11.99
C ARG A 12 -20.95 -13.96 -12.86
N ARG A 13 -21.57 -12.83 -12.47
CA ARG A 13 -21.46 -11.56 -13.21
C ARG A 13 -20.05 -10.97 -13.10
N VAL A 14 -19.44 -11.01 -11.92
CA VAL A 14 -18.04 -10.55 -11.71
C VAL A 14 -17.06 -11.44 -12.49
N ALA A 15 -17.24 -12.77 -12.45
CA ALA A 15 -16.42 -13.69 -13.24
C ALA A 15 -16.57 -13.46 -14.76
N ALA A 16 -17.79 -13.20 -15.24
CA ALA A 16 -18.04 -12.90 -16.66
C ALA A 16 -17.42 -11.57 -17.10
N VAL A 17 -17.46 -10.53 -16.26
CA VAL A 17 -16.82 -9.24 -16.53
C VAL A 17 -15.30 -9.36 -16.53
N LEU A 18 -14.72 -10.12 -15.59
CA LEU A 18 -13.28 -10.38 -15.56
C LEU A 18 -12.81 -11.21 -16.76
N LEU A 19 -13.58 -12.21 -17.20
CA LEU A 19 -13.30 -12.97 -18.42
C LEU A 19 -13.42 -12.11 -19.69
N ALA A 20 -14.40 -11.19 -19.75
CA ALA A 20 -14.54 -10.26 -20.86
C ALA A 20 -13.38 -9.25 -20.92
N LEU A 21 -12.93 -8.73 -19.77
CA LEU A 21 -11.77 -7.84 -19.68
C LEU A 21 -10.46 -8.56 -20.06
N LEU A 22 -10.29 -9.82 -19.64
CA LEU A 22 -9.15 -10.65 -20.04
C LEU A 22 -9.17 -10.95 -21.55
N GLY A 23 -10.37 -11.22 -22.10
CA GLY A 23 -10.56 -11.45 -23.53
C GLY A 23 -10.25 -10.22 -24.39
N CYS A 24 -10.67 -9.03 -23.95
CA CYS A 24 -10.34 -7.77 -24.62
C CYS A 24 -8.84 -7.45 -24.55
N ALA A 25 -8.19 -7.73 -23.41
CA ALA A 25 -6.74 -7.56 -23.29
C ALA A 25 -5.98 -8.53 -24.21
N LEU A 26 -6.41 -9.80 -24.29
CA LEU A 26 -5.79 -10.83 -25.14
C LEU A 26 -6.02 -10.58 -26.64
N ALA A 27 -7.18 -10.06 -27.02
CA ALA A 27 -7.44 -9.64 -28.40
C ALA A 27 -6.57 -8.43 -28.80
N GLY A 28 -6.32 -7.50 -27.88
CA GLY A 28 -5.42 -6.36 -28.10
C GLY A 28 -3.98 -6.77 -28.40
N VAL A 29 -3.46 -7.81 -27.72
CA VAL A 29 -2.10 -8.33 -27.99
C VAL A 29 -2.03 -9.26 -29.20
N LEU A 30 -3.12 -9.95 -29.60
CA LEU A 30 -3.13 -10.76 -30.82
C LEU A 30 -3.31 -9.93 -32.10
N LEU A 31 -3.92 -8.74 -32.03
CA LEU A 31 -4.09 -7.82 -33.15
C LEU A 31 -2.89 -6.87 -33.35
N ALA A 32 -1.97 -6.83 -32.39
CA ALA A 32 -0.69 -6.14 -32.54
C ALA A 32 0.24 -6.95 -33.46
N GLY A 33 0.14 -6.71 -34.77
CA GLY A 33 1.05 -7.31 -35.75
C GLY A 33 2.53 -6.99 -35.45
N PRO A 34 3.47 -7.83 -35.91
CA PRO A 34 4.89 -7.58 -35.69
C PRO A 34 5.29 -6.28 -36.38
N ALA A 35 5.70 -5.29 -35.60
CA ALA A 35 6.26 -4.04 -36.11
C ALA A 35 7.62 -4.34 -36.76
N GLY A 36 7.61 -4.62 -38.07
CA GLY A 36 8.80 -4.66 -38.89
C GLY A 36 9.37 -3.26 -39.04
N ALA A 37 10.22 -2.83 -38.10
CA ALA A 37 10.99 -1.61 -38.24
C ALA A 37 12.13 -1.85 -39.24
N ALA A 38 11.96 -1.37 -40.48
CA ALA A 38 13.06 -1.24 -41.42
C ALA A 38 14.05 -0.17 -40.90
N PRO A 39 15.37 -0.35 -41.08
CA PRO A 39 16.36 0.61 -40.59
C PRO A 39 16.28 1.91 -41.38
N THR A 40 15.77 2.97 -40.77
CA THR A 40 15.85 4.35 -41.28
C THR A 40 17.15 5.00 -40.83
N ALA A 41 17.82 5.72 -41.74
CA ALA A 41 19.08 6.41 -41.50
C ALA A 41 18.97 7.46 -40.36
N PRO A 42 20.08 7.78 -39.66
CA PRO A 42 20.05 8.67 -38.51
C PRO A 42 19.62 10.08 -38.93
N THR A 43 18.56 10.59 -38.30
CA THR A 43 18.15 11.99 -38.45
C THR A 43 19.05 12.86 -37.55
N ALA A 44 19.53 14.00 -38.07
CA ALA A 44 20.37 14.93 -37.32
C ALA A 44 19.66 15.47 -36.06
N PRO A 45 20.39 15.81 -34.99
CA PRO A 45 19.77 16.24 -33.74
C PRO A 45 19.00 17.55 -33.96
N THR A 46 17.71 17.53 -33.68
CA THR A 46 16.89 18.74 -33.58
C THR A 46 17.30 19.49 -32.31
N PRO A 47 17.59 20.80 -32.36
CA PRO A 47 17.83 21.60 -31.16
C PRO A 47 16.65 21.47 -30.20
N PRO A 48 16.87 21.53 -28.87
CA PRO A 48 15.78 21.41 -27.91
C PRO A 48 14.74 22.50 -28.16
N ALA A 49 13.54 22.07 -28.57
CA ALA A 49 12.37 22.92 -28.55
C ALA A 49 12.05 23.23 -27.09
N VAL A 50 12.34 24.45 -26.66
CA VAL A 50 11.71 25.00 -25.45
C VAL A 50 10.20 24.89 -25.64
N PRO A 51 9.45 24.30 -24.69
CA PRO A 51 8.00 24.33 -24.75
C PRO A 51 7.56 25.78 -24.85
N ALA A 52 6.90 26.14 -25.95
CA ALA A 52 6.19 27.41 -26.03
C ALA A 52 5.08 27.37 -24.99
N VAL A 53 5.33 27.95 -23.82
CA VAL A 53 4.30 28.31 -22.85
C VAL A 53 3.57 29.51 -23.44
N ASP A 54 2.65 29.24 -24.35
CA ASP A 54 1.67 30.21 -24.83
C ASP A 54 0.52 30.25 -23.84
N GLY A 55 0.73 31.02 -22.77
CA GLY A 55 -0.17 31.14 -21.65
C GLY A 55 0.54 31.93 -20.57
N GLY A 56 0.54 33.26 -20.71
CA GLY A 56 1.08 34.18 -19.72
C GLY A 56 0.58 33.82 -18.33
N VAL A 57 1.47 33.25 -17.52
CA VAL A 57 1.29 33.14 -16.09
C VAL A 57 1.52 34.54 -15.53
N ASP A 58 0.45 35.33 -15.51
CA ASP A 58 0.42 36.62 -14.83
C ASP A 58 0.43 36.35 -13.32
N ILE A 59 1.61 36.50 -12.73
CA ILE A 59 1.80 36.45 -11.28
C ILE A 59 1.42 37.84 -10.73
N SER A 60 0.11 38.12 -10.66
CA SER A 60 -0.39 39.28 -9.92
C SER A 60 -0.37 38.96 -8.42
N VAL A 61 0.73 39.30 -7.75
CA VAL A 61 0.78 39.40 -6.27
C VAL A 61 0.19 40.76 -5.91
N GLY A 62 -1.14 40.84 -5.75
CA GLY A 62 -1.74 42.15 -5.44
C GLY A 62 -3.25 42.27 -5.31
N SER A 63 -4.05 41.21 -5.32
CA SER A 63 -5.51 41.35 -5.17
C SER A 63 -6.21 40.17 -4.51
N GLY A 64 -5.91 39.89 -3.23
CA GLY A 64 -6.80 39.14 -2.30
C GLY A 64 -7.26 37.71 -2.67
N SER A 65 -6.95 37.22 -3.86
CA SER A 65 -7.24 35.90 -4.40
C SER A 65 -5.94 35.34 -4.95
N PRO A 66 -5.55 34.11 -4.61
CA PRO A 66 -4.33 33.51 -5.16
C PRO A 66 -4.43 33.46 -6.69
N SER A 67 -3.37 33.93 -7.38
CA SER A 67 -3.27 33.83 -8.84
C SER A 67 -3.56 32.38 -9.26
N THR A 68 -4.40 32.18 -10.27
CA THR A 68 -4.80 30.86 -10.78
C THR A 68 -3.59 29.93 -11.00
N SER A 69 -2.46 30.49 -11.40
CA SER A 69 -1.20 29.77 -11.58
C SER A 69 -0.61 29.24 -10.27
N ILE A 70 -0.67 30.03 -9.18
CA ILE A 70 -0.23 29.60 -7.84
C ILE A 70 -1.13 28.47 -7.35
N THR A 71 -2.45 28.59 -7.52
CA THR A 71 -3.42 27.56 -7.15
C THR A 71 -3.17 26.25 -7.90
N LEU A 72 -2.89 26.31 -9.21
CA LEU A 72 -2.56 25.13 -10.02
C LEU A 72 -1.25 24.47 -9.57
N ILE A 73 -0.20 25.26 -9.29
CA ILE A 73 1.07 24.73 -8.79
C ILE A 73 0.86 24.03 -7.44
N LEU A 74 0.08 24.64 -6.55
CA LEU A 74 -0.22 24.08 -5.23
C LEU A 74 -1.05 22.78 -5.36
N ALA A 75 -2.04 22.77 -6.26
CA ALA A 75 -2.85 21.58 -6.55
C ALA A 75 -2.01 20.41 -7.08
N VAL A 76 -1.10 20.65 -8.04
CA VAL A 76 -0.20 19.62 -8.57
C VAL A 76 0.75 19.10 -7.50
N THR A 77 1.26 20.00 -6.64
CA THR A 77 2.12 19.63 -5.51
C THR A 77 1.40 18.69 -4.54
N VAL A 78 0.18 19.05 -4.12
CA VAL A 78 -0.65 18.19 -3.26
C VAL A 78 -0.95 16.86 -3.96
N LEU A 79 -1.30 16.88 -5.24
CA LEU A 79 -1.60 15.66 -6.01
C LEU A 79 -0.41 14.71 -6.10
N SER A 80 0.82 15.22 -6.14
CA SER A 80 2.03 14.40 -6.17
C SER A 80 2.34 13.70 -4.85
N VAL A 81 1.98 14.31 -3.72
CA VAL A 81 2.23 13.79 -2.36
C VAL A 81 1.06 12.92 -1.87
N ALA A 82 -0.14 13.18 -2.35
CA ALA A 82 -1.37 12.51 -1.94
C ALA A 82 -1.31 10.97 -1.97
N PRO A 83 -0.78 10.29 -3.02
CA PRO A 83 -0.75 8.84 -3.06
C PRO A 83 0.06 8.24 -1.91
N SER A 84 1.20 8.85 -1.58
CA SER A 84 2.07 8.39 -0.50
C SER A 84 1.42 8.57 0.87
N VAL A 85 0.74 9.71 1.09
CA VAL A 85 0.02 9.97 2.34
C VAL A 85 -1.13 8.98 2.51
N LEU A 86 -1.91 8.73 1.45
CA LEU A 86 -3.00 7.74 1.49
C LEU A 86 -2.49 6.33 1.83
N LEU A 87 -1.34 5.92 1.32
CA LEU A 87 -0.76 4.64 1.70
C LEU A 87 -0.33 4.61 3.17
N LEU A 88 0.18 5.72 3.70
CA LEU A 88 0.59 5.82 5.12
C LEU A 88 -0.58 5.85 6.09
N THR A 89 -1.73 6.40 5.69
CA THR A 89 -2.95 6.46 6.53
C THR A 89 -3.84 5.23 6.39
N THR A 90 -3.35 4.14 5.79
CA THR A 90 -4.07 2.88 5.62
C THR A 90 -3.26 1.70 6.17
N SER A 91 -3.81 0.49 6.10
CA SER A 91 -3.12 -0.75 6.48
C SER A 91 -1.94 -1.14 5.59
N PHE A 92 -1.67 -0.38 4.51
CA PHE A 92 -0.65 -0.74 3.52
C PHE A 92 0.75 -0.90 4.13
N THR A 93 1.13 0.01 5.05
CA THR A 93 2.47 0.05 5.63
C THR A 93 2.84 -1.25 6.34
N LYS A 94 2.00 -1.74 7.27
CA LYS A 94 2.26 -2.99 8.01
C LYS A 94 2.33 -4.18 7.07
N ILE A 95 1.38 -4.29 6.15
CA ILE A 95 1.28 -5.41 5.20
C ILE A 95 2.53 -5.47 4.31
N ALA A 96 2.92 -4.34 3.72
CA ALA A 96 4.09 -4.27 2.85
C ALA A 96 5.38 -4.67 3.57
N ILE A 97 5.55 -4.23 4.82
CA ILE A 97 6.73 -4.55 5.63
C ILE A 97 6.77 -6.01 6.01
N VAL A 98 5.67 -6.59 6.50
CA VAL A 98 5.62 -8.02 6.88
C VAL A 98 5.89 -8.92 5.68
N LEU A 99 5.32 -8.62 4.52
CA LEU A 99 5.57 -9.39 3.29
C LEU A 99 7.04 -9.29 2.85
N SER A 100 7.63 -8.10 2.95
CA SER A 100 9.06 -7.88 2.65
C SER A 100 9.97 -8.64 3.62
N LEU A 101 9.66 -8.58 4.93
CA LEU A 101 10.38 -9.33 5.96
C LEU A 101 10.26 -10.83 5.74
N THR A 102 9.08 -11.33 5.40
CA THR A 102 8.88 -12.75 5.06
C THR A 102 9.79 -13.19 3.91
N ARG A 103 9.86 -12.41 2.83
CA ARG A 103 10.75 -12.72 1.70
C ARG A 103 12.22 -12.80 2.15
N ASN A 104 12.64 -11.87 2.98
CA ASN A 104 14.00 -11.84 3.52
C ASN A 104 14.26 -13.04 4.45
N ALA A 105 13.28 -13.43 5.26
CA ALA A 105 13.38 -14.59 6.17
C ALA A 105 13.63 -15.91 5.41
N LEU A 106 12.95 -16.07 4.27
CA LEU A 106 13.13 -17.21 3.36
C LEU A 106 14.50 -17.22 2.67
N GLY A 107 15.27 -16.12 2.72
CA GLY A 107 16.59 -16.00 2.08
C GLY A 107 16.50 -15.83 0.56
N LEU A 108 15.36 -15.37 0.04
CA LEU A 108 15.15 -15.20 -1.39
C LEU A 108 15.68 -13.84 -1.86
N GLN A 109 16.62 -13.85 -2.82
CA GLN A 109 17.32 -12.62 -3.22
C GLN A 109 16.51 -11.71 -4.15
N GLN A 110 15.59 -12.25 -4.96
CA GLN A 110 14.82 -11.45 -5.95
C GLN A 110 13.41 -11.99 -6.26
N SER A 111 12.99 -13.08 -5.61
CA SER A 111 11.67 -13.69 -5.82
C SER A 111 10.92 -13.75 -4.48
N PRO A 112 9.65 -13.32 -4.40
CA PRO A 112 8.89 -12.57 -5.41
C PRO A 112 9.44 -11.15 -5.66
N PRO A 113 9.24 -10.58 -6.87
CA PRO A 113 9.61 -9.19 -7.17
C PRO A 113 8.91 -8.19 -6.25
N ASN A 114 9.55 -7.04 -5.97
CA ASN A 114 8.95 -5.97 -5.15
C ASN A 114 7.57 -5.55 -5.67
N SER A 115 7.39 -5.45 -7.00
CA SER A 115 6.11 -5.09 -7.62
C SER A 115 4.99 -6.08 -7.30
N VAL A 116 5.31 -7.38 -7.21
CA VAL A 116 4.32 -8.40 -6.84
C VAL A 116 3.93 -8.27 -5.37
N LEU A 117 4.91 -8.08 -4.47
CA LEU A 117 4.64 -7.86 -3.05
C LEU A 117 3.82 -6.58 -2.82
N THR A 118 4.16 -5.49 -3.52
CA THR A 118 3.40 -4.25 -3.48
C THR A 118 1.97 -4.45 -4.01
N GLY A 119 1.79 -5.20 -5.09
CA GLY A 119 0.47 -5.52 -5.63
C GLY A 119 -0.39 -6.32 -4.64
N ILE A 120 0.18 -7.35 -4.01
CA ILE A 120 -0.49 -8.13 -2.96
C ILE A 120 -0.83 -7.22 -1.76
N ALA A 121 0.11 -6.37 -1.33
CA ALA A 121 -0.11 -5.45 -0.22
C ALA A 121 -1.27 -4.49 -0.52
N LEU A 122 -1.35 -3.98 -1.75
CA LEU A 122 -2.44 -3.10 -2.18
C LEU A 122 -3.79 -3.81 -2.17
N PHE A 123 -3.89 -5.03 -2.71
CA PHE A 123 -5.14 -5.80 -2.68
C PHE A 123 -5.58 -6.19 -1.27
N LEU A 124 -4.64 -6.57 -0.41
CA LEU A 124 -4.95 -6.84 1.00
C LEU A 124 -5.37 -5.56 1.74
N THR A 125 -4.79 -4.42 1.39
CA THR A 125 -5.21 -3.12 1.93
C THR A 125 -6.64 -2.80 1.52
N LEU A 126 -6.99 -2.98 0.25
CA LEU A 126 -8.37 -2.79 -0.21
C LEU A 126 -9.35 -3.74 0.49
N PHE A 127 -8.91 -4.97 0.81
CA PHE A 127 -9.72 -5.93 1.55
C PHE A 127 -9.96 -5.51 3.00
N VAL A 128 -8.90 -5.08 3.71
CA VAL A 128 -8.97 -4.64 5.12
C VAL A 128 -9.70 -3.30 5.25
N MET A 129 -9.43 -2.35 4.35
CA MET A 129 -10.03 -1.00 4.35
C MET A 129 -11.42 -0.95 3.71
N GLY A 130 -11.94 -2.08 3.21
CA GLY A 130 -13.28 -2.18 2.63
C GLY A 130 -14.40 -1.46 3.41
N PRO A 131 -14.57 -1.68 4.72
CA PRO A 131 -15.57 -0.97 5.52
C PRO A 131 -15.30 0.55 5.58
N VAL A 132 -14.06 0.97 5.85
CA VAL A 132 -13.70 2.40 5.94
C VAL A 132 -13.99 3.13 4.63
N PHE A 133 -13.64 2.53 3.48
CA PHE A 133 -13.96 3.13 2.18
C PHE A 133 -15.47 3.18 1.89
N SER A 134 -16.22 2.19 2.37
CA SER A 134 -17.68 2.20 2.28
C SER A 134 -18.26 3.37 3.07
N ASP A 135 -17.81 3.56 4.32
CA ASP A 135 -18.29 4.61 5.21
C ASP A 135 -17.96 5.99 4.64
N VAL A 136 -16.71 6.21 4.19
CA VAL A 136 -16.29 7.46 3.52
C VAL A 136 -17.13 7.72 2.27
N ASN A 137 -17.44 6.69 1.48
CA ASN A 137 -18.26 6.87 0.29
C ASN A 137 -19.70 7.31 0.65
N GLU A 138 -20.30 6.72 1.68
CA GLU A 138 -21.66 7.03 2.12
C GLU A 138 -21.77 8.42 2.78
N VAL A 139 -20.82 8.80 3.65
CA VAL A 139 -20.90 10.05 4.42
C VAL A 139 -20.33 11.27 3.69
N ALA A 140 -19.39 11.08 2.76
CA ALA A 140 -18.69 12.19 2.10
C ALA A 140 -18.84 12.19 0.58
N VAL A 141 -18.58 11.07 -0.10
CA VAL A 141 -18.49 11.05 -1.58
C VAL A 141 -19.87 11.19 -2.23
N GLN A 142 -20.85 10.37 -1.84
CA GLN A 142 -22.20 10.42 -2.44
C GLN A 142 -22.87 11.77 -2.21
N PRO A 143 -22.93 12.33 -0.98
CA PRO A 143 -23.59 13.62 -0.75
C PRO A 143 -22.89 14.78 -1.46
N TYR A 144 -21.57 14.71 -1.65
CA TYR A 144 -20.83 15.69 -2.44
C TYR A 144 -21.17 15.61 -3.93
N MET A 145 -21.21 14.39 -4.48
CA MET A 145 -21.60 14.16 -5.89
C MET A 145 -23.05 14.57 -6.18
N ASP A 146 -23.93 14.42 -5.19
CA ASP A 146 -25.34 14.85 -5.27
C ASP A 146 -25.53 16.36 -5.03
N GLY A 147 -24.44 17.10 -4.74
CA GLY A 147 -24.47 18.54 -4.48
C GLY A 147 -25.11 18.92 -3.14
N ALA A 148 -25.32 17.98 -2.24
CA ALA A 148 -25.92 18.20 -0.92
C ALA A 148 -24.96 18.84 0.07
N ILE A 149 -23.64 18.64 -0.10
CA ILE A 149 -22.59 19.19 0.77
C ILE A 149 -21.48 19.86 -0.04
N THR A 150 -20.81 20.83 0.57
CA THR A 150 -19.62 21.48 -0.01
C THR A 150 -18.37 20.60 0.12
N VAL A 151 -17.31 20.91 -0.64
CA VAL A 151 -16.01 20.21 -0.54
C VAL A 151 -15.47 20.19 0.89
N SER A 152 -15.59 21.31 1.62
CA SER A 152 -15.12 21.40 3.01
C SER A 152 -15.89 20.46 3.93
N GLN A 153 -17.22 20.42 3.81
CA GLN A 153 -18.06 19.53 4.60
C GLN A 153 -17.83 18.06 4.25
N ALA A 154 -17.57 17.75 2.98
CA ALA A 154 -17.21 16.40 2.55
C ALA A 154 -15.88 15.95 3.15
N TYR A 155 -14.90 16.87 3.23
CA TYR A 155 -13.64 16.60 3.91
C TYR A 155 -13.85 16.34 5.40
N ASP A 156 -14.58 17.22 6.10
CA ASP A 156 -14.82 17.10 7.54
C ASP A 156 -15.56 15.81 7.90
N ALA A 157 -16.55 15.41 7.10
CA ALA A 157 -17.29 14.16 7.27
C ALA A 157 -16.43 12.93 6.90
N GLY A 158 -15.65 12.99 5.83
CA GLY A 158 -14.84 11.87 5.34
C GLY A 158 -13.63 11.55 6.21
N VAL A 159 -13.13 12.53 6.98
CA VAL A 159 -12.03 12.30 7.93
C VAL A 159 -12.47 11.48 9.14
N VAL A 160 -13.76 11.48 9.50
CA VAL A 160 -14.25 10.79 10.72
C VAL A 160 -14.03 9.28 10.67
N PRO A 161 -14.49 8.52 9.65
CA PRO A 161 -14.25 7.07 9.59
C PRO A 161 -12.76 6.72 9.50
N LEU A 162 -11.97 7.56 8.83
CA LEU A 162 -10.52 7.39 8.76
C LEU A 162 -9.86 7.59 10.12
N ARG A 163 -10.26 8.62 10.87
CA ARG A 163 -9.78 8.87 12.23
C ARG A 163 -10.11 7.70 13.15
N GLU A 164 -11.33 7.18 13.09
CA GLU A 164 -11.75 6.02 13.90
C GLU A 164 -10.87 4.80 13.60
N PHE A 165 -10.61 4.51 12.33
CA PHE A 165 -9.69 3.43 11.92
C PHE A 165 -8.26 3.66 12.43
N LEU A 166 -7.74 4.89 12.34
CA LEU A 166 -6.41 5.21 12.83
C LEU A 166 -6.31 5.03 14.34
N LEU A 167 -7.30 5.54 15.10
CA LEU A 167 -7.33 5.40 16.56
C LEU A 167 -7.44 3.94 16.99
N SER A 168 -8.29 3.14 16.36
CA SER A 168 -8.46 1.73 16.73
C SER A 168 -7.21 0.87 16.49
N ASN A 169 -6.30 1.33 15.64
CA ASN A 169 -5.06 0.64 15.28
C ASN A 169 -3.79 1.34 15.79
N THR A 170 -3.96 2.47 16.48
CA THR A 170 -2.86 3.15 17.17
C THR A 170 -2.84 2.66 18.60
N ARG A 171 -1.64 2.28 19.05
CA ARG A 171 -1.40 1.90 20.42
C ARG A 171 -1.36 3.13 21.33
N ASP A 172 -1.87 2.96 22.55
CA ASP A 172 -1.94 4.03 23.54
C ASP A 172 -0.54 4.60 23.86
N ASP A 173 0.49 3.75 23.96
CA ASP A 173 1.86 4.19 24.26
C ASP A 173 2.46 5.08 23.16
N GLU A 174 2.24 4.74 21.89
CA GLU A 174 2.67 5.56 20.76
C GLU A 174 1.85 6.86 20.62
N LEU A 175 0.55 6.82 20.94
CA LEU A 175 -0.31 7.99 20.92
C LEU A 175 0.10 8.99 22.01
N GLU A 176 0.27 8.52 23.24
CA GLU A 176 0.72 9.33 24.38
C GLU A 176 2.09 9.96 24.13
N LEU A 177 3.03 9.18 23.56
CA LEU A 177 4.34 9.69 23.17
C LEU A 177 4.21 10.84 22.18
N MET A 178 3.42 10.67 21.11
CA MET A 178 3.29 11.70 20.09
C MET A 178 2.57 12.95 20.61
N VAL A 179 1.54 12.78 21.45
CA VAL A 179 0.88 13.90 22.14
C VAL A 179 1.88 14.66 23.02
N GLY A 180 2.69 13.95 23.82
CA GLY A 180 3.72 14.58 24.65
C GLY A 180 4.81 15.32 23.86
N LEU A 181 5.10 14.87 22.64
CA LEU A 181 6.07 15.51 21.74
C LEU A 181 5.47 16.67 20.91
N SER A 182 4.15 16.70 20.74
CA SER A 182 3.46 17.69 19.90
C SER A 182 3.57 19.11 20.44
N GLY A 183 3.73 19.26 21.76
CA GLY A 183 3.64 20.56 22.45
C GLY A 183 2.24 21.16 22.43
N GLU A 184 1.23 20.42 21.95
CA GLU A 184 -0.18 20.79 21.97
C GLU A 184 -0.75 20.62 23.40
N GLU A 185 -1.85 21.33 23.69
CA GLU A 185 -2.58 21.15 24.94
C GLU A 185 -3.13 19.73 25.02
N GLN A 186 -3.01 19.09 26.19
CA GLN A 186 -3.33 17.67 26.32
C GLN A 186 -4.80 17.42 25.95
N PRO A 187 -5.09 16.60 24.92
CA PRO A 187 -6.44 16.39 24.46
C PRO A 187 -7.30 15.76 25.58
N GLU A 188 -8.56 16.19 25.70
CA GLU A 188 -9.49 15.65 26.72
C GLU A 188 -9.85 14.18 26.45
N ASP A 189 -9.85 13.79 25.16
CA ASP A 189 -10.17 12.44 24.71
C ASP A 189 -9.34 12.07 23.46
N ALA A 190 -9.13 10.77 23.22
CA ALA A 190 -8.39 10.24 22.07
C ALA A 190 -9.01 10.70 20.74
N ALA A 191 -10.34 10.88 20.70
CA ALA A 191 -11.06 11.39 19.53
C ALA A 191 -10.71 12.86 19.17
N SER A 192 -10.19 13.63 20.12
CA SER A 192 -9.84 15.05 19.94
C SER A 192 -8.40 15.28 19.48
N VAL A 193 -7.61 14.21 19.32
CA VAL A 193 -6.23 14.30 18.84
C VAL A 193 -6.19 14.81 17.40
N SER A 194 -5.29 15.76 17.14
CA SER A 194 -5.08 16.35 15.81
C SER A 194 -4.56 15.29 14.83
N MET A 195 -4.97 15.39 13.56
CA MET A 195 -4.56 14.40 12.55
C MET A 195 -3.05 14.44 12.26
N THR A 196 -2.45 15.61 12.44
CA THR A 196 -0.99 15.83 12.35
C THR A 196 -0.22 15.07 13.42
N THR A 197 -0.81 14.84 14.60
CA THR A 197 -0.23 14.06 15.69
C THR A 197 -0.61 12.57 15.60
N LEU A 198 -1.84 12.26 15.21
CA LEU A 198 -2.34 10.89 15.10
C LEU A 198 -1.66 10.09 13.99
N VAL A 199 -1.45 10.68 12.80
CA VAL A 199 -0.87 9.95 11.66
C VAL A 199 0.54 9.43 11.96
N PRO A 200 1.48 10.23 12.51
CA PRO A 200 2.79 9.72 12.93
C PRO A 200 2.70 8.65 14.03
N ALA A 201 1.79 8.80 15.00
CA ALA A 201 1.59 7.80 16.06
C ALA A 201 1.13 6.45 15.48
N PHE A 202 0.15 6.50 14.58
CA PHE A 202 -0.33 5.34 13.84
C PHE A 202 0.80 4.66 13.07
N VAL A 203 1.56 5.42 12.27
CA VAL A 203 2.66 4.86 11.48
C VAL A 203 3.68 4.17 12.39
N LEU A 204 4.00 4.74 13.55
CA LEU A 204 4.92 4.12 14.51
C LEU A 204 4.35 2.82 15.10
N SER A 205 3.07 2.81 15.48
CA SER A 205 2.35 1.62 15.96
C SER A 205 2.32 0.50 14.93
N GLU A 206 2.06 0.84 13.66
CA GLU A 206 2.02 -0.09 12.53
C GLU A 206 3.40 -0.66 12.24
N LEU A 207 4.45 0.17 12.28
CA LEU A 207 5.84 -0.25 12.12
C LEU A 207 6.23 -1.24 13.21
N LYS A 208 6.00 -0.91 14.48
CA LYS A 208 6.30 -1.79 15.63
C LYS A 208 5.59 -3.14 15.48
N SER A 209 4.31 -3.11 15.15
CA SER A 209 3.52 -4.33 14.94
C SER A 209 4.03 -5.15 13.75
N ALA A 210 4.40 -4.51 12.64
CA ALA A 210 4.98 -5.17 11.47
C ALA A 210 6.32 -5.85 11.79
N PHE A 211 7.18 -5.19 12.56
CA PHE A 211 8.46 -5.77 13.00
C PHE A 211 8.25 -6.94 13.96
N ILE A 212 7.30 -6.85 14.89
CA ILE A 212 6.98 -7.97 15.79
C ILE A 212 6.53 -9.19 14.98
N ILE A 213 5.57 -9.01 14.06
CA ILE A 213 5.09 -10.10 13.19
C ILE A 213 6.25 -10.65 12.35
N GLY A 214 7.06 -9.76 11.76
CA GLY A 214 8.23 -10.14 10.98
C GLY A 214 9.23 -10.97 11.77
N ILE A 215 9.56 -10.58 13.00
CA ILE A 215 10.46 -11.34 13.87
C ILE A 215 9.89 -12.73 14.16
N VAL A 216 8.60 -12.83 14.47
CA VAL A 216 7.94 -14.12 14.71
C VAL A 216 8.04 -15.04 13.48
N VAL A 217 7.88 -14.48 12.27
CA VAL A 217 8.09 -15.21 11.00
C VAL A 217 9.55 -15.62 10.82
N PHE A 218 10.52 -14.79 11.23
CA PHE A 218 11.95 -15.08 11.11
C PHE A 218 12.44 -16.24 11.99
N ILE A 219 11.91 -16.38 13.20
CA ILE A 219 12.37 -17.36 14.21
C ILE A 219 12.52 -18.79 13.65
N PRO A 220 11.50 -19.42 13.03
CA PRO A 220 11.63 -20.80 12.54
C PRO A 220 12.73 -20.95 11.48
N PHE A 221 12.89 -19.97 10.60
CA PHE A 221 13.90 -20.01 9.53
C PHE A 221 15.31 -19.77 10.06
N LEU A 222 15.45 -18.92 11.08
CA LEU A 222 16.72 -18.68 11.77
C LEU A 222 17.19 -19.97 12.47
N VAL A 223 16.29 -20.68 13.16
CA VAL A 223 16.60 -21.97 13.79
C VAL A 223 17.05 -22.99 12.74
N LEU A 224 16.40 -23.05 11.58
CA LEU A 224 16.83 -23.90 10.47
C LEU A 224 18.23 -23.53 9.97
N ASP A 225 18.55 -22.24 9.83
CA ASP A 225 19.88 -21.78 9.41
C ASP A 225 20.96 -22.20 10.42
N MET A 226 20.70 -22.04 11.72
CA MET A 226 21.63 -22.46 12.77
C MET A 226 21.85 -23.97 12.77
N LEU A 227 20.80 -24.76 12.55
CA LEU A 227 20.88 -26.22 12.47
C LEU A 227 21.72 -26.67 11.26
N VAL A 228 21.44 -26.12 10.08
CA VAL A 228 22.19 -26.45 8.85
C VAL A 228 23.65 -26.02 8.96
N SER A 229 23.91 -24.85 9.53
CA SER A 229 25.27 -24.36 9.77
C SER A 229 26.07 -25.30 10.68
N ALA A 230 25.47 -25.74 11.79
CA ALA A 230 26.11 -26.68 12.71
C ALA A 230 26.39 -28.03 12.03
N ALA A 231 25.47 -28.54 11.19
CA ALA A 231 25.66 -29.77 10.44
C ALA A 231 26.77 -29.68 9.38
N LEU A 232 26.82 -28.57 8.62
CA LEU A 232 27.88 -28.33 7.63
C LEU A 232 29.26 -28.20 8.28
N MET A 233 29.32 -27.50 9.41
CA MET A 233 30.55 -27.34 10.19
C MET A 233 31.04 -28.69 10.72
N ALA A 234 30.13 -29.56 11.17
CA ALA A 234 30.47 -30.93 11.61
C ALA A 234 31.01 -31.81 10.47
N MET A 235 30.57 -31.60 9.24
CA MET A 235 31.10 -32.29 8.05
C MET A 235 32.42 -31.69 7.52
N GLY A 236 32.92 -30.59 8.11
CA GLY A 236 34.13 -29.91 7.66
C GLY A 236 33.96 -29.05 6.40
N MET A 237 32.72 -28.80 5.96
CA MET A 237 32.44 -27.96 4.79
C MET A 237 32.38 -26.48 5.17
N MET A 238 33.55 -25.87 5.36
CA MET A 238 33.67 -24.46 5.77
C MET A 238 33.41 -23.45 4.62
N MET A 239 33.48 -23.89 3.36
CA MET A 239 33.45 -23.01 2.18
C MET A 239 32.06 -22.84 1.57
N VAL A 240 31.08 -23.67 1.96
CA VAL A 240 29.71 -23.58 1.44
C VAL A 240 28.90 -22.67 2.37
N PRO A 241 28.34 -21.54 1.87
CA PRO A 241 27.48 -20.69 2.69
C PRO A 241 26.28 -21.48 3.20
N PRO A 242 26.05 -21.57 4.52
CA PRO A 242 24.96 -22.37 5.07
C PRO A 242 23.57 -21.95 4.57
N SER A 243 23.39 -20.67 4.24
CA SER A 243 22.14 -20.12 3.69
C SER A 243 21.75 -20.72 2.33
N VAL A 244 22.71 -21.12 1.50
CA VAL A 244 22.45 -21.76 0.20
C VAL A 244 21.90 -23.17 0.41
N VAL A 245 22.41 -23.87 1.43
CA VAL A 245 22.00 -25.23 1.76
C VAL A 245 20.67 -25.25 2.51
N SER A 246 20.40 -24.25 3.36
CA SER A 246 19.15 -24.16 4.13
C SER A 246 17.94 -23.72 3.29
N LEU A 247 18.15 -22.95 2.23
CA LEU A 247 17.09 -22.40 1.36
C LEU A 247 16.06 -23.44 0.89
N PRO A 248 16.43 -24.60 0.30
CA PRO A 248 15.43 -25.60 -0.10
C PRO A 248 14.60 -26.13 1.07
N PHE A 249 15.19 -26.28 2.26
CA PHE A 249 14.48 -26.71 3.46
C PHE A 249 13.52 -25.65 3.98
N LYS A 250 13.92 -24.37 3.94
CA LYS A 250 13.04 -23.24 4.30
C LYS A 250 11.82 -23.18 3.39
N LEU A 251 12.04 -23.30 2.08
CA LEU A 251 10.95 -23.29 1.10
C LEU A 251 10.02 -24.48 1.28
N LEU A 252 10.56 -25.68 1.52
CA LEU A 252 9.74 -26.86 1.78
C LEU A 252 8.90 -26.66 3.05
N LEU A 253 9.51 -26.22 4.15
CA LEU A 253 8.77 -25.94 5.39
C LEU A 253 7.67 -24.93 5.14
N PHE A 254 7.98 -23.81 4.48
CA PHE A 254 7.03 -22.74 4.21
C PHE A 254 5.85 -23.18 3.35
N VAL A 255 6.08 -24.01 2.33
CA VAL A 255 5.01 -24.54 1.48
C VAL A 255 4.18 -25.60 2.23
N VAL A 256 4.81 -26.48 3.01
CA VAL A 256 4.12 -27.54 3.76
C VAL A 256 3.16 -26.98 4.80
N VAL A 257 3.51 -25.86 5.43
CA VAL A 257 2.63 -25.20 6.42
C VAL A 257 1.65 -24.21 5.80
N ASP A 258 1.62 -24.06 4.48
CA ASP A 258 0.87 -23.03 3.77
C ASP A 258 1.16 -21.61 4.33
N GLY A 259 2.44 -21.25 4.33
CA GLY A 259 2.94 -20.04 4.99
C GLY A 259 2.34 -18.74 4.46
N TRP A 260 2.00 -18.67 3.16
CA TRP A 260 1.32 -17.49 2.61
C TRP A 260 -0.09 -17.31 3.20
N ALA A 261 -0.85 -18.41 3.36
CA ALA A 261 -2.16 -18.35 3.99
C ALA A 261 -2.06 -17.96 5.47
N LEU A 262 -1.09 -18.52 6.20
CA LEU A 262 -0.85 -18.17 7.61
C LEU A 262 -0.50 -16.69 7.79
N ILE A 263 0.41 -16.15 6.97
CA ILE A 263 0.80 -14.74 7.04
C ILE A 263 -0.36 -13.82 6.67
N THR A 264 -1.10 -14.15 5.62
CA THR A 264 -2.26 -13.35 5.20
C THR A 264 -3.33 -13.34 6.29
N THR A 265 -3.60 -14.49 6.91
CA THR A 265 -4.57 -14.61 8.00
C THR A 265 -4.12 -13.82 9.24
N ALA A 266 -2.84 -13.89 9.61
CA ALA A 266 -2.28 -13.13 10.72
C ALA A 266 -2.32 -11.62 10.47
N LEU A 267 -2.06 -11.18 9.23
CA LEU A 267 -2.11 -9.78 8.84
C LEU A 267 -3.54 -9.23 8.88
N VAL A 268 -4.48 -9.90 8.22
CA VAL A 268 -5.89 -9.48 8.20
C VAL A 268 -6.47 -9.52 9.61
N GLY A 269 -6.20 -10.59 10.35
CA GLY A 269 -6.64 -10.75 11.74
C GLY A 269 -6.01 -9.77 12.71
N SER A 270 -4.98 -9.01 12.32
CA SER A 270 -4.38 -7.96 13.16
C SER A 270 -5.14 -6.62 13.11
N TYR A 271 -6.10 -6.48 12.20
CA TYR A 271 -6.92 -5.27 12.02
C TYR A 271 -8.40 -5.49 12.41
N THR A 272 -8.77 -6.70 12.81
CA THR A 272 -10.12 -7.11 13.19
C THR A 272 -10.16 -7.57 14.64
#